data_AF-A0A962BU37-F1
#
_entry.id   AF-A0A962BU37-F1
#
_cell.length_a   1.000
_cell.length_b   1.000
_cell.length_c   1.000
_cell.angle_alpha   90.00
_cell.angle_beta   90.00
_cell.angle_gamma   90.00
#
_symmetry.space_group_name_H-M   'P 1'
#
loop_
_entity.id
_entity.type
_entity.pdbx_description
1 polymer ?
#
loop_
_entity_poly.entity_id
_entity_poly.type
_entity_poly.pdbx_seq_one_letter_code
_entity_poly.pdbx_strand_id
1 'polypeptide(L)' 'ADISAASHLSAIDYIGDVPWEEHEVARRWYDKVCARKSFQPLLDDRIPGFSPVSDLQDVGT' A
#
# COMPACT_ATOMS: atom_id res chain seq x y z
N ALA A 1 13.24 -8.91 2.62
CA ALA A 1 13.20 -7.61 3.30
C ALA A 1 12.05 -6.77 2.75
N ASP A 2 11.96 -6.57 1.43
CA ASP A 2 10.97 -5.67 0.83
C ASP A 2 9.51 -6.05 1.12
N ILE A 3 9.17 -7.34 0.98
CA ILE A 3 7.81 -7.83 1.25
C ILE A 3 7.41 -7.51 2.69
N SER A 4 8.28 -7.80 3.66
CA SER A 4 7.99 -7.53 5.07
C SER A 4 7.77 -6.03 5.34
N ALA A 5 8.59 -5.16 4.75
CA ALA A 5 8.45 -3.72 4.91
C ALA A 5 7.16 -3.20 4.25
N ALA A 6 6.88 -3.63 3.01
CA ALA A 6 5.67 -3.24 2.29
C ALA A 6 4.40 -3.76 2.99
N SER A 7 4.40 -4.98 3.54
CA SER A 7 3.26 -5.49 4.31
C SER A 7 2.95 -4.63 5.53
N HIS A 8 3.97 -4.20 6.29
CA HIS A 8 3.73 -3.31 7.42
C HIS A 8 3.22 -1.93 6.96
N LEU A 9 3.81 -1.37 5.92
CA LEU A 9 3.36 -0.09 5.35
C LEU A 9 1.91 -0.19 4.85
N SER A 10 1.52 -1.28 4.20
CA SER A 10 0.15 -1.45 3.70
C SER A 10 -0.92 -1.40 4.79
N ALA A 11 -0.61 -1.84 6.01
CA ALA A 11 -1.54 -1.75 7.13
C ALA A 11 -1.75 -0.30 7.60
N ILE A 12 -0.71 0.53 7.54
CA ILE A 12 -0.76 1.96 7.90
C ILE A 12 -1.36 2.77 6.75
N ASP A 13 -1.02 2.41 5.52
CA ASP A 13 -1.51 3.03 4.28
C ASP A 13 -3.02 2.78 4.10
N TYR A 14 -3.51 1.62 4.54
CA TYR A 14 -4.93 1.29 4.58
C TYR A 14 -5.79 2.34 5.31
N ILE A 15 -5.23 2.96 6.37
CA ILE A 15 -5.89 4.01 7.15
C ILE A 15 -5.44 5.44 6.76
N GLY A 16 -4.51 5.57 5.81
CA GLY A 16 -4.06 6.85 5.28
C GLY A 16 -2.97 7.56 6.08
N ASP A 17 -2.32 6.86 7.01
CA ASP A 17 -1.37 7.47 7.94
C ASP A 17 0.09 7.41 7.47
N VAL A 18 0.34 7.07 6.20
CA VAL A 18 1.70 7.12 5.63
C VAL A 18 1.94 8.48 4.96
N PRO A 19 2.92 9.28 5.41
CA PRO A 19 3.18 10.61 4.86
C PRO A 19 3.98 10.53 3.54
N TRP A 20 3.35 10.01 2.48
CA TRP A 20 4.01 9.76 1.20
C TRP A 20 4.61 10.99 0.54
N GLU A 21 3.99 12.16 0.75
CA GLU A 21 4.45 13.46 0.22
C GLU A 21 5.81 13.89 0.80
N GLU A 22 6.17 13.42 2.00
CA GLU A 22 7.47 13.70 2.62
C GLU A 22 8.56 12.73 2.14
N HIS A 23 8.17 11.63 1.49
CA HIS A 23 9.03 10.48 1.23
C HIS A 23 8.84 9.89 -0.19
N GLU A 24 8.95 10.72 -1.23
CA GLU A 24 8.75 10.29 -2.63
C GLU A 24 9.56 9.07 -3.05
N VAL A 25 10.82 8.94 -2.60
CA VAL A 25 11.67 7.80 -2.97
C VAL A 25 11.11 6.50 -2.40
N ALA A 26 10.57 6.54 -1.17
CA ALA A 26 9.92 5.41 -0.54
C ALA A 26 8.60 5.07 -1.23
N ARG A 27 7.78 6.08 -1.58
CA ARG A 27 6.56 5.91 -2.37
C ARG A 27 6.83 5.15 -3.68
N ARG A 28 7.82 5.61 -4.47
CA ARG A 28 8.20 4.95 -5.73
C ARG A 28 8.71 3.52 -5.55
N TRP A 29 9.34 3.20 -4.43
CA TRP A 29 9.73 1.82 -4.11
C TRP A 29 8.51 0.98 -3.74
N TYR A 30 7.62 1.52 -2.91
CA TYR A 30 6.39 0.85 -2.47
C TYR A 30 5.47 0.53 -3.64
N ASP A 31 5.23 1.49 -4.55
CA ASP A 31 4.41 1.29 -5.76
C ASP A 31 4.92 0.10 -6.61
N LYS A 32 6.25 -0.04 -6.73
CA LYS A 32 6.87 -1.16 -7.46
C LYS A 32 6.69 -2.51 -6.75
N VAL A 33 6.62 -2.52 -5.41
CA VAL A 33 6.36 -3.74 -4.63
C VAL A 33 4.89 -4.12 -4.73
N CYS A 34 3.98 -3.13 -4.60
CA CYS A 34 2.53 -3.29 -4.65
C CYS A 34 2.01 -3.72 -6.03
N ALA A 35 2.66 -3.30 -7.12
CA ALA A 35 2.31 -3.70 -8.49
C ALA A 35 2.49 -5.21 -8.78
N ARG A 36 3.11 -5.97 -7.87
CA ARG A 36 3.33 -7.42 -8.06
C ARG A 36 2.05 -8.19 -7.74
N LYS A 37 1.71 -9.18 -8.58
CA LYS A 37 0.55 -10.07 -8.35
C LYS A 37 0.54 -10.74 -6.98
N SER A 38 1.71 -11.04 -6.41
CA SER A 38 1.82 -11.61 -5.07
C SER A 38 1.33 -10.68 -3.95
N PHE A 39 1.23 -9.38 -4.22
CA PHE A 39 0.78 -8.36 -3.28
C PHE A 39 -0.71 -8.04 -3.43
N GLN A 40 -1.32 -8.42 -4.55
CA GLN A 40 -2.75 -8.18 -4.83
C GLN A 40 -3.69 -8.65 -3.71
N PRO A 41 -3.52 -9.85 -3.09
CA PRO A 41 -4.40 -10.27 -2.00
C PRO A 41 -4.46 -9.28 -0.83
N LEU A 42 -3.36 -8.57 -0.57
CA LEU A 42 -3.28 -7.58 0.51
C LEU A 42 -3.96 -6.25 0.14
N LEU A 43 -3.94 -5.87 -1.15
CA LEU A 43 -4.65 -4.69 -1.65
C LEU A 43 -6.17 -4.92 -1.73
N ASP A 44 -6.58 -6.18 -1.90
CA ASP A 44 -7.98 -6.60 -1.91
C ASP A 44 -8.58 -6.77 -0.51
N ASP A 45 -7.75 -6.75 0.54
CA ASP A 45 -8.23 -6.91 1.92
C ASP A 45 -9.22 -5.80 2.29
N ARG A 46 -10.30 -6.19 2.97
CA ARG A 46 -11.34 -5.28 3.46
C ARG A 46 -11.61 -5.56 4.92
N ILE A 47 -11.44 -4.53 5.75
CA ILE A 47 -11.66 -4.61 7.19
C ILE A 47 -13.04 -4.03 7.50
N PRO A 48 -13.97 -4.80 8.08
CA PRO A 48 -15.30 -4.28 8.44
C PRO A 48 -15.21 -3.03 9.34
N GLY A 49 -15.94 -1.98 8.96
CA GLY A 49 -15.93 -0.71 9.70
C GLY A 49 -14.82 0.26 9.29
N PHE A 50 -13.91 -0.14 8.39
CA PHE A 50 -12.89 0.73 7.81
C PHE A 50 -13.04 0.74 6.29
N SER A 51 -12.74 1.88 5.67
CA SER A 51 -12.68 2.02 4.22
C SER A 51 -11.24 2.33 3.83
N PRO A 52 -10.63 1.58 2.90
CA PRO A 52 -9.29 1.88 2.44
C PRO A 52 -9.27 3.26 1.78
N VAL A 53 -8.15 3.96 1.94
CA VAL A 53 -7.95 5.25 1.28
C VAL A 53 -7.75 5.01 -0.22
N SER A 54 -8.45 5.80 -1.05
CA SER A 54 -8.69 5.51 -2.48
C SER A 54 -7.43 5.26 -3.33
N ASP A 55 -6.29 5.83 -2.96
CA ASP A 55 -5.04 5.73 -3.74
C ASP A 55 -4.42 4.32 -3.73
N LEU A 56 -4.82 3.44 -2.79
CA LEU A 56 -4.32 2.06 -2.71
C LEU A 56 -4.70 1.22 -3.94
N GLN A 57 -5.76 1.61 -4.67
CA GLN A 57 -6.32 0.85 -5.80
C GLN A 57 -5.82 1.32 -7.17
N ASP A 58 -5.12 2.46 -7.26
CA ASP A 58 -4.74 3.09 -8.54
C ASP A 58 -3.28 2.83 -8.97
N VAL A 59 -2.61 1.84 -8.37
CA VAL A 59 -1.25 1.41 -8.79
C VAL A 59 -1.32 0.32 -9.90
N GLY A 60 -2.48 0.18 -10.55
CA GLY A 60 -2.81 -0.95 -11.42
C GLY A 60 -3.47 -0.58 -12.74
N THR A 61 -2.95 0.40 -13.49
CA THR A 61 -3.07 0.49 -14.97
C THR A 61 -1.91 1.30 -15.54
#